data_AF-A0A7L4QQ81-F1
#
_entry.id   AF-A0A7L4QQ81-F1
#
_cell.length_a   1.000
_cell.length_b   1.000
_cell.length_c   1.000
_cell.angle_alpha   90.00
_cell.angle_beta   90.00
_cell.angle_gamma   90.00
#
_symmetry.space_group_name_H-M   'P 1'
#
loop_
_entity.id
_entity.type
_entity.pdbx_description
1 polymer ?
#
loop_
_entity_poly.entity_id
_entity_poly.type
_entity_poly.pdbx_seq_one_letter_code
_entity_poly.pdbx_strand_id
1 'polypeptide(L)'
;MDADNHKTEKPPVRQPDGLDRIQRLFRRPFFLSTTIGIPFCVFKLILGIVAVRESSTPVLTIIGWGIILWAGTDLVMNLGRAVLDIIHGESSFEYCLIAQLGRLFGMPAVFLAIDTLLAFLIICAMLWSGWITRLTVAESYLWYAATTLNLVSLSLVLLYTEIRREN
;
A
#
# COMPACT_ATOMS: atom_id res chain seq x y z
N MET A 1 46.82 -26.86 -37.49
CA MET A 1 46.45 -25.43 -37.48
C MET A 1 45.10 -25.37 -36.80
N ASP A 2 45.11 -25.40 -35.47
CA ASP A 2 43.88 -25.35 -34.66
C ASP A 2 43.93 -24.07 -33.84
N ALA A 3 42.96 -23.21 -34.11
CA ALA A 3 42.85 -21.89 -33.53
C ALA A 3 42.42 -21.99 -32.06
N ASP A 4 43.23 -21.38 -31.20
CA ASP A 4 43.02 -21.22 -29.78
C ASP A 4 41.80 -20.32 -29.54
N ASN A 5 40.69 -20.90 -29.08
CA ASN A 5 39.44 -20.21 -28.84
C ASN A 5 39.48 -19.60 -27.43
N HIS A 6 40.09 -18.41 -27.33
CA HIS A 6 40.14 -17.63 -26.11
C HIS A 6 38.73 -17.15 -25.74
N LYS A 7 38.03 -17.95 -24.93
CA LYS A 7 36.79 -17.53 -24.25
C LYS A 7 37.15 -16.41 -23.27
N THR A 8 36.89 -15.18 -23.66
CA THR A 8 36.84 -14.02 -22.78
C THR A 8 35.69 -14.20 -21.80
N GLU A 9 36.00 -14.82 -20.66
CA GLU A 9 35.13 -14.89 -19.51
C GLU A 9 34.95 -13.46 -18.98
N LYS A 10 33.80 -12.87 -19.28
CA LYS A 10 33.41 -11.55 -18.76
C LYS A 10 33.43 -11.66 -17.23
N PRO A 11 34.22 -10.86 -16.50
CA PRO A 11 34.26 -10.96 -15.04
C PRO A 11 32.85 -10.71 -14.48
N PRO A 12 32.44 -11.41 -13.40
CA PRO A 12 31.14 -11.19 -12.80
C PRO A 12 31.04 -9.72 -12.39
N VAL A 13 30.07 -9.01 -12.97
CA VAL A 13 29.76 -7.63 -12.61
C VAL A 13 29.38 -7.66 -11.14
N ARG A 14 30.27 -7.16 -10.27
CA ARG A 14 30.02 -6.99 -8.84
C ARG A 14 28.92 -5.94 -8.70
N GLN A 15 27.67 -6.39 -8.59
CA GLN A 15 26.56 -5.50 -8.26
C GLN A 15 26.89 -4.83 -6.92
N PRO A 16 26.73 -3.50 -6.79
CA PRO A 16 27.03 -2.84 -5.53
C PRO A 16 26.06 -3.34 -4.46
N ASP A 17 26.58 -3.96 -3.40
CA ASP A 17 25.84 -4.55 -2.27
C ASP A 17 24.75 -3.64 -1.65
N GLY A 18 24.82 -2.33 -1.90
CA GLY A 18 23.81 -1.35 -1.48
C GLY A 18 22.49 -1.42 -2.26
N LEU A 19 22.51 -1.77 -3.55
CA LEU A 19 21.32 -1.77 -4.40
C LEU A 19 20.36 -2.91 -4.02
N ASP A 20 20.89 -4.09 -3.72
CA ASP A 20 20.11 -5.26 -3.29
C ASP A 20 19.44 -5.04 -1.93
N ARG A 21 20.05 -4.23 -1.05
CA ARG A 21 19.46 -3.85 0.25
C ARG A 21 18.24 -2.95 0.08
N ILE A 22 18.28 -1.99 -0.85
CA ILE A 22 17.16 -1.09 -1.14
C ILE A 22 15.98 -1.86 -1.74
N GLN A 23 16.25 -2.76 -2.69
CA GLN A 23 15.20 -3.63 -3.23
C GLN A 23 14.55 -4.50 -2.15
N ARG A 24 15.36 -5.06 -1.25
CA ARG A 24 14.86 -5.85 -0.13
C ARG A 24 13.99 -5.00 0.80
N LEU A 25 14.37 -3.75 1.04
CA LEU A 25 13.58 -2.81 1.84
C LEU A 25 12.22 -2.51 1.19
N PHE A 26 12.18 -2.16 -0.09
CA PHE A 26 10.94 -1.82 -0.80
C PHE A 26 9.98 -2.99 -0.97
N ARG A 27 10.49 -4.22 -1.02
CA ARG A 27 9.66 -5.43 -1.06
C ARG A 27 9.32 -5.96 0.34
N ARG A 28 9.88 -5.36 1.39
CA ARG A 28 9.66 -5.82 2.76
C ARG A 28 8.18 -5.60 3.15
N PRO A 29 7.48 -6.62 3.65
CA PRO A 29 6.10 -6.48 4.13
C PRO A 29 5.92 -5.34 5.12
N PHE A 30 6.87 -5.13 6.04
CA PHE A 30 6.85 -3.98 6.95
C PHE A 30 6.81 -2.63 6.21
N PHE A 31 7.67 -2.44 5.20
CA PHE A 31 7.69 -1.20 4.42
C PHE A 31 6.36 -1.02 3.70
N LEU A 32 5.93 -2.01 2.92
CA LEU A 32 4.70 -1.95 2.14
C LEU A 32 3.45 -1.73 3.02
N SER A 33 3.32 -2.44 4.14
CA SER A 33 2.22 -2.23 5.07
C SER A 33 2.28 -0.86 5.72
N THR A 34 3.45 -0.38 6.14
CA THR A 34 3.56 0.91 6.83
C THR A 34 3.36 2.09 5.89
N THR A 35 3.86 2.00 4.66
CA THR A 35 3.91 3.14 3.74
C THR A 35 2.84 3.14 2.67
N ILE A 36 2.20 2.00 2.41
CA ILE A 36 1.12 1.88 1.43
C ILE A 36 -0.16 1.42 2.11
N GLY A 37 -0.11 0.32 2.86
CA GLY A 37 -1.28 -0.29 3.49
C GLY A 37 -1.96 0.58 4.55
N ILE A 38 -1.22 1.04 5.56
CA ILE A 38 -1.74 1.90 6.63
C ILE A 38 -2.32 3.20 6.06
N PRO A 39 -1.66 3.92 5.12
CA PRO A 39 -2.27 5.05 4.46
C PRO A 39 -3.61 4.76 3.78
N PHE A 40 -3.75 3.64 3.06
CA PHE A 40 -5.03 3.25 2.47
C PHE A 40 -6.11 3.02 3.53
N CYS A 41 -5.74 2.44 4.69
CA CYS A 41 -6.65 2.28 5.82
C CYS A 41 -7.07 3.65 6.38
N VAL A 42 -6.13 4.59 6.51
CA VAL A 42 -6.39 5.96 6.98
C VAL A 42 -7.38 6.67 6.06
N PHE A 43 -7.22 6.59 4.74
CA PHE A 43 -8.14 7.23 3.80
C PHE A 43 -9.57 6.70 3.95
N LYS A 44 -9.73 5.37 4.05
CA LYS A 44 -11.03 4.73 4.29
C LYS A 44 -11.62 5.16 5.63
N LEU A 45 -10.82 5.13 6.70
CA LEU A 45 -11.27 5.47 8.04
C LEU A 45 -11.75 6.91 8.13
N ILE A 46 -10.97 7.87 7.61
CA ILE A 46 -11.32 9.29 7.60
C ILE A 46 -12.57 9.51 6.76
N LEU A 47 -12.68 8.91 5.58
CA LEU A 47 -13.90 9.00 4.77
C LEU A 47 -15.12 8.50 5.56
N GLY A 48 -15.02 7.33 6.20
CA GLY A 48 -16.12 6.75 6.97
C GLY A 48 -16.55 7.65 8.13
N ILE A 49 -15.59 8.22 8.87
CA ILE A 49 -15.85 9.18 9.96
C ILE A 49 -16.55 10.43 9.44
N VAL A 50 -16.05 11.03 8.36
CA VAL A 50 -16.66 12.22 7.76
C VAL A 50 -18.05 11.91 7.21
N ALA A 51 -18.24 10.75 6.57
CA ALA A 51 -19.54 10.33 6.06
C ALA A 51 -20.58 10.18 7.18
N VAL A 52 -20.21 9.61 8.33
CA VAL A 52 -21.08 9.54 9.51
C VAL A 52 -21.36 10.94 10.06
N ARG A 53 -20.32 11.77 10.21
CA ARG A 53 -20.42 13.13 10.77
C ARG A 53 -21.29 14.08 9.95
N GLU A 54 -21.14 14.04 8.63
CA GLU A 54 -21.86 14.91 7.69
C GLU A 54 -23.15 14.26 7.16
N SER A 55 -23.53 13.09 7.68
CA SER A 55 -24.72 12.38 7.20
C SER A 55 -26.01 13.15 7.49
N SER A 56 -26.77 13.39 6.43
CA SER A 56 -28.14 13.89 6.49
C SER A 56 -29.19 12.78 6.32
N THR A 57 -28.75 11.56 6.01
CA THR A 57 -29.63 10.40 5.79
C THR A 57 -29.10 9.16 6.52
N PRO A 58 -29.99 8.29 7.03
CA PRO A 58 -29.59 7.07 7.74
C PRO A 58 -28.81 6.10 6.85
N VAL A 59 -29.05 6.12 5.53
CA VAL A 59 -28.33 5.30 4.55
C VAL A 59 -26.85 5.67 4.53
N LEU A 60 -26.53 6.97 4.47
CA LEU A 60 -25.13 7.41 4.47
C LEU A 60 -24.43 7.11 5.80
N THR A 61 -25.15 7.21 6.92
CA THR A 61 -24.63 6.82 8.23
C THR A 61 -24.26 5.34 8.27
N ILE A 62 -25.12 4.45 7.76
CA ILE A 62 -24.85 3.01 7.72
C ILE A 62 -23.65 2.71 6.81
N ILE A 63 -23.58 3.34 5.64
CA ILE A 63 -22.45 3.20 4.73
C ILE A 63 -21.16 3.66 5.40
N GLY A 64 -21.18 4.81 6.08
CA GLY A 64 -20.02 5.35 6.80
C GLY A 64 -19.51 4.38 7.87
N TRP A 65 -20.39 3.81 8.68
CA TRP A 65 -20.02 2.77 9.66
C TRP A 65 -19.46 1.51 9.00
N GLY A 66 -20.03 1.08 7.87
CA GLY A 66 -19.50 -0.04 7.09
C GLY A 66 -18.07 0.22 6.60
N ILE A 67 -17.79 1.44 6.12
CA ILE A 67 -16.44 1.85 5.70
C ILE A 67 -15.49 1.89 6.90
N ILE A 68 -15.92 2.39 8.07
CA ILE A 68 -15.10 2.39 9.30
C ILE A 68 -14.71 0.96 9.69
N LEU A 69 -15.67 0.02 9.70
CA LEU A 69 -15.41 -1.36 10.05
C LEU A 69 -14.45 -2.04 9.05
N TRP A 70 -14.66 -1.78 7.76
CA TRP A 70 -13.76 -2.26 6.71
C TRP A 70 -12.35 -1.71 6.88
N ALA A 71 -12.21 -0.40 7.07
CA ALA A 71 -10.92 0.26 7.32
C ALA A 71 -10.21 -0.28 8.56
N GLY A 72 -10.95 -0.51 9.65
CA GLY A 72 -10.42 -1.09 10.87
C GLY A 72 -9.90 -2.51 10.66
N THR A 73 -10.60 -3.31 9.86
CA THR A 73 -10.17 -4.68 9.54
C THR A 73 -8.90 -4.68 8.69
N ASP A 74 -8.85 -3.84 7.66
CA ASP A 74 -7.65 -3.66 6.83
C ASP A 74 -6.46 -3.13 7.66
N LEU A 75 -6.72 -2.27 8.65
CA LEU A 75 -5.68 -1.73 9.53
C LEU A 75 -5.09 -2.82 10.42
N VAL A 76 -5.92 -3.66 11.03
CA VAL A 76 -5.47 -4.80 11.85
C VAL A 76 -4.65 -5.77 11.01
N MET A 77 -5.06 -6.05 9.77
CA MET A 77 -4.31 -6.90 8.86
C MET A 77 -2.95 -6.28 8.50
N ASN A 78 -2.91 -5.02 8.08
CA ASN A 78 -1.65 -4.35 7.73
C ASN A 78 -0.70 -4.23 8.93
N LEU A 79 -1.23 -3.92 10.12
CA LEU A 79 -0.42 -3.85 11.34
C LEU A 79 0.09 -5.23 11.75
N GLY A 80 -0.76 -6.26 11.69
CA GLY A 80 -0.37 -7.64 11.96
C GLY A 80 0.76 -8.11 11.05
N ARG A 81 0.68 -7.82 9.76
CA ARG A 81 1.76 -8.10 8.79
C ARG A 81 3.05 -7.36 9.11
N ALA A 82 2.95 -6.08 9.42
CA ALA A 82 4.11 -5.27 9.79
C ALA A 82 4.80 -5.83 11.05
N VAL A 83 4.03 -6.21 12.07
CA VAL A 83 4.56 -6.80 13.32
C VAL A 83 5.15 -8.18 13.09
N LEU A 84 4.46 -9.06 12.36
CA LEU A 84 4.96 -10.40 12.02
C LEU A 84 6.31 -10.32 11.30
N ASP A 85 6.44 -9.41 10.33
CA ASP A 85 7.68 -9.20 9.60
C ASP A 85 8.83 -8.64 10.47
N ILE A 86 8.52 -7.89 11.54
CA ILE A 86 9.52 -7.46 12.53
C ILE A 86 10.02 -8.65 13.36
N ILE A 87 9.11 -9.56 13.75
CA ILE A 87 9.46 -10.75 14.54
C ILE A 87 9.90 -11.95 13.67
N HIS A 88 10.15 -11.73 12.37
CA HIS A 88 10.54 -12.74 11.37
C HIS A 88 9.52 -13.88 11.19
N GLY A 89 8.25 -13.64 11.51
CA GLY A 89 7.15 -14.55 11.24
C GLY A 89 6.59 -14.40 9.83
N GLU A 90 6.22 -15.51 9.20
CA GLU A 90 5.51 -15.49 7.92
C GLU A 90 4.03 -15.18 8.15
N SER A 91 3.48 -14.25 7.38
CA SER A 91 2.05 -13.91 7.44
C SER A 91 1.22 -14.85 6.57
N SER A 92 0.27 -15.55 7.18
CA SER A 92 -0.66 -16.45 6.48
C SER A 92 -1.88 -15.74 5.89
N PHE A 93 -2.01 -14.41 5.97
CA PHE A 93 -3.15 -13.63 5.45
C PHE A 93 -2.69 -12.50 4.52
N GLU A 94 -3.56 -11.92 3.69
CA GLU A 94 -3.27 -10.85 2.70
C GLU A 94 -3.12 -9.45 3.34
N TYR A 95 -2.77 -8.44 2.54
CA TYR A 95 -2.67 -7.05 3.00
C TYR A 95 -4.02 -6.40 3.34
N CYS A 96 -5.10 -6.77 2.64
CA CYS A 96 -6.42 -6.15 2.78
C CYS A 96 -7.52 -7.21 2.77
N LEU A 97 -8.69 -6.89 3.33
CA LEU A 97 -9.85 -7.77 3.39
C LEU A 97 -10.35 -8.18 2.00
N ILE A 98 -10.37 -7.23 1.04
CA ILE A 98 -10.74 -7.51 -0.35
C ILE A 98 -9.75 -8.51 -0.97
N ALA A 99 -8.45 -8.34 -0.76
CA ALA A 99 -7.44 -9.29 -1.24
C ALA A 99 -7.58 -10.67 -0.58
N GLN A 100 -7.91 -10.71 0.71
CA GLN A 100 -8.20 -11.95 1.43
C GLN A 100 -9.40 -12.68 0.85
N LEU A 101 -10.44 -11.95 0.44
CA LEU A 101 -11.58 -12.50 -0.29
C LEU A 101 -11.14 -13.01 -1.67
N GLY A 102 -10.32 -12.25 -2.40
CA GLY A 102 -9.74 -12.65 -3.68
C GLY A 102 -8.90 -13.93 -3.62
N ARG A 103 -8.29 -14.22 -2.47
CA ARG A 103 -7.59 -15.48 -2.23
C ARG A 103 -8.52 -16.69 -2.30
N LEU A 104 -9.76 -16.56 -1.84
CA LEU A 104 -10.77 -17.64 -1.95
C LEU A 104 -11.12 -17.93 -3.42
N PHE A 105 -10.96 -16.95 -4.31
CA PHE A 105 -11.14 -17.07 -5.75
C PHE A 105 -9.83 -17.36 -6.50
N GLY A 106 -8.71 -17.56 -5.81
CA GLY A 106 -7.39 -17.80 -6.42
C GLY A 106 -6.78 -16.58 -7.12
N MET A 107 -7.34 -15.37 -6.93
CA MET A 107 -6.89 -14.14 -7.60
C MET A 107 -6.60 -12.98 -6.62
N PRO A 108 -5.77 -13.18 -5.58
CA PRO A 108 -5.54 -12.15 -4.54
C PRO A 108 -4.95 -10.85 -5.10
N ALA A 109 -4.10 -10.92 -6.13
CA ALA A 109 -3.46 -9.75 -6.74
C ALA A 109 -4.45 -8.81 -7.44
N VAL A 110 -5.47 -9.36 -8.13
CA VAL A 110 -6.50 -8.56 -8.80
C VAL A 110 -7.35 -7.82 -7.77
N PHE A 111 -7.74 -8.53 -6.71
CA PHE A 111 -8.53 -7.96 -5.62
C PHE A 111 -7.76 -6.89 -4.83
N LEU A 112 -6.43 -7.05 -4.68
CA LEU A 112 -5.56 -6.01 -4.13
C LEU A 112 -5.52 -4.76 -5.04
N ALA A 113 -5.50 -4.94 -6.36
CA ALA A 113 -5.56 -3.82 -7.31
C ALA A 113 -6.91 -3.09 -7.24
N ILE A 114 -8.01 -3.82 -7.04
CA ILE A 114 -9.34 -3.23 -6.79
C ILE A 114 -9.34 -2.41 -5.50
N ASP A 115 -8.79 -2.95 -4.40
CA ASP A 115 -8.66 -2.22 -3.13
C ASP A 115 -7.88 -0.91 -3.29
N THR A 116 -6.80 -0.97 -4.06
CA THR A 116 -5.97 0.19 -4.40
C THR A 116 -6.75 1.21 -5.24
N LEU A 117 -7.52 0.77 -6.24
CA LEU A 117 -8.39 1.64 -7.04
C LEU A 117 -9.44 2.33 -6.15
N LEU A 118 -10.09 1.57 -5.26
CA LEU A 118 -11.06 2.12 -4.32
C LEU A 118 -10.42 3.16 -3.41
N ALA A 119 -9.20 2.93 -2.90
CA ALA A 119 -8.49 3.92 -2.11
C ALA A 119 -8.24 5.23 -2.89
N PHE A 120 -7.83 5.15 -4.15
CA PHE A 120 -7.67 6.36 -4.98
C PHE A 120 -8.99 7.06 -5.25
N LEU A 121 -10.08 6.32 -5.49
CA LEU A 121 -11.42 6.91 -5.64
C LEU A 121 -11.87 7.62 -4.36
N ILE A 122 -11.54 7.08 -3.19
CA ILE A 122 -11.81 7.74 -1.90
C ILE A 122 -11.05 9.07 -1.80
N ILE A 123 -9.76 9.08 -2.15
CA ILE A 123 -8.96 10.32 -2.18
C ILE A 123 -9.59 11.34 -3.12
N CYS A 124 -9.93 10.94 -4.34
CA CYS A 124 -10.58 11.80 -5.33
C CYS A 124 -11.93 12.33 -4.81
N ALA A 125 -12.75 11.48 -4.20
CA ALA A 125 -14.04 11.87 -3.64
C ALA A 125 -13.88 12.91 -2.51
N MET A 126 -12.92 12.70 -1.61
CA MET A 126 -12.63 13.62 -0.50
C MET A 126 -12.16 14.99 -0.98
N LEU A 127 -11.36 15.04 -2.05
CA LEU A 127 -10.89 16.27 -2.66
C LEU A 127 -12.02 16.98 -3.42
N TRP A 128 -12.77 16.24 -4.25
CA TRP A 128 -13.80 16.81 -5.13
C TRP A 128 -15.03 17.29 -4.36
N SER A 129 -15.45 16.57 -3.32
CA SER A 129 -16.60 16.96 -2.48
C SER A 129 -16.30 18.13 -1.56
N GLY A 130 -15.02 18.52 -1.40
CA GLY A 130 -14.57 19.50 -0.43
C GLY A 130 -14.58 19.00 1.02
N TRP A 131 -14.90 17.72 1.26
CA TRP A 131 -14.90 17.12 2.60
C TRP A 131 -13.55 17.14 3.29
N ILE A 132 -12.47 17.25 2.53
CA ILE A 132 -11.13 17.50 3.07
C ILE A 132 -11.06 18.74 3.98
N THR A 133 -11.90 19.76 3.73
CA THR A 133 -11.95 20.99 4.53
C THR A 133 -12.72 20.84 5.84
N ARG A 134 -13.46 19.73 6.02
CA ARG A 134 -14.26 19.42 7.21
C ARG A 134 -13.50 18.58 8.25
N LEU A 135 -12.26 18.23 7.93
CA LEU A 135 -11.40 17.48 8.83
C LEU A 135 -11.01 18.32 10.04
N THR A 136 -11.02 17.69 11.22
CA THR A 136 -10.38 18.25 12.40
C THR A 136 -8.87 18.37 12.17
N VAL A 137 -8.20 19.17 13.00
CA VAL A 137 -6.74 19.35 12.93
C VAL A 137 -5.99 18.01 12.96
N ALA A 138 -6.39 17.10 13.85
CA ALA A 138 -5.77 15.77 13.96
C ALA A 138 -6.01 14.91 12.71
N GLU A 139 -7.25 14.88 12.21
CA GLU A 139 -7.60 14.15 10.98
C GLU A 139 -6.85 14.70 9.77
N SER A 140 -6.68 16.02 9.66
CA SER A 140 -5.92 16.67 8.59
C SER A 140 -4.44 16.29 8.63
N TYR A 141 -3.79 16.35 9.80
CA TYR A 141 -2.40 15.91 9.93
C TYR A 141 -2.23 14.44 9.56
N LEU A 142 -3.14 13.58 10.01
CA LEU A 142 -3.12 12.16 9.69
C LEU A 142 -3.33 11.92 8.19
N TRP A 143 -4.27 12.62 7.57
CA TRP A 143 -4.52 12.57 6.13
C TRP A 143 -3.28 13.00 5.34
N TYR A 144 -2.70 14.16 5.66
CA TYR A 144 -1.52 14.67 4.95
C TYR A 144 -0.32 13.74 5.12
N ALA A 145 -0.06 13.24 6.34
CA ALA A 145 1.00 12.27 6.58
C ALA A 145 0.78 10.98 5.76
N ALA A 146 -0.45 10.45 5.74
CA ALA A 146 -0.80 9.28 4.96
C ALA A 146 -0.63 9.52 3.46
N THR A 147 -1.11 10.65 2.93
CA THR A 147 -0.95 11.02 1.51
C THR A 147 0.52 11.15 1.13
N THR A 148 1.32 11.86 1.93
CA THR A 148 2.76 12.01 1.67
C THR A 148 3.45 10.66 1.67
N LEU A 149 3.22 9.85 2.71
CA LEU A 149 3.87 8.55 2.84
C LEU A 149 3.48 7.61 1.68
N ASN A 150 2.20 7.59 1.31
CA ASN A 150 1.68 6.75 0.23
C ASN A 150 2.26 7.14 -1.13
N LEU A 151 2.11 8.42 -1.52
CA LEU A 151 2.51 8.87 -2.85
C LEU A 151 4.03 8.81 -3.03
N VAL A 152 4.79 9.29 -2.05
CA VAL A 152 6.26 9.24 -2.11
C VAL A 152 6.73 7.79 -2.20
N SER A 153 6.19 6.89 -1.38
CA SER A 153 6.62 5.49 -1.38
C SER A 153 6.26 4.77 -2.67
N LEU A 154 5.06 4.98 -3.22
CA LEU A 154 4.68 4.44 -4.52
C LEU A 154 5.59 4.97 -5.63
N SER A 155 5.86 6.27 -5.66
CA SER A 155 6.77 6.88 -6.65
C SER A 155 8.20 6.32 -6.53
N LEU A 156 8.72 6.14 -5.31
CA LEU A 156 10.04 5.57 -5.09
C LEU A 156 10.11 4.11 -5.55
N VAL A 157 9.10 3.30 -5.22
CA VAL A 157 9.03 1.89 -5.64
C VAL A 157 8.97 1.80 -7.17
N LEU A 158 8.14 2.63 -7.81
CA LEU A 158 8.02 2.68 -9.27
C LEU A 158 9.32 3.11 -9.94
N LEU A 159 9.91 4.23 -9.50
CA LEU A 159 11.16 4.75 -10.04
C LEU A 159 12.28 3.72 -9.92
N TYR A 160 12.40 3.09 -8.74
CA TYR A 160 13.40 2.06 -8.50
C TYR A 160 13.19 0.84 -9.42
N THR A 161 11.94 0.41 -9.59
CA THR A 161 11.61 -0.74 -10.45
C THR A 161 11.98 -0.45 -11.90
N GLU A 162 11.74 0.77 -12.39
CA GLU A 162 12.05 1.14 -13.77
C GLU A 162 13.56 1.23 -14.02
N ILE A 163 14.33 1.86 -13.12
CA ILE A 163 15.80 1.90 -13.21
C ILE A 163 16.41 0.49 -13.28
N ARG A 164 15.77 -0.49 -12.64
CA ARG A 164 16.20 -1.91 -12.63
C ARG A 164 15.75 -2.68 -13.86
N ARG A 165 14.76 -2.20 -14.60
CA ARG A 165 14.30 -2.81 -15.85
C ARG A 165 15.24 -2.46 -17.01
N GLU A 166 15.84 -1.27 -16.96
CA GLU A 166 16.74 -0.77 -18.00
C GLU A 166 18.23 -1.12 -17.80
N ASN A 167 18.64 -1.51 -16.58
CA ASN A 167 19.99 -2.00 -16.25
C ASN A 167 20.09 -3.52 -16.25
#